data_AF-A0A849F9J5-F1
#
_entry.id   AF-A0A849F9J5-F1
#
_cell.length_a   1.000
_cell.length_b   1.000
_cell.length_c   1.000
_cell.angle_alpha   90.00
_cell.angle_beta   90.00
_cell.angle_gamma   90.00
#
_symmetry.space_group_name_H-M   'P 1'
#
loop_
_entity.id
_entity.type
_entity.pdbx_description
1 polymer ?
#
loop_
_entity_poly.entity_id
_entity_poly.type
_entity_poly.pdbx_seq_one_letter_code
_entity_poly.pdbx_strand_id
1 'polypeptide(L)' 'YHTGGNPGRNEIDETQELYYPAIMKAIIKTGFKGHVAQEFVPTWEDKIASLQQGVTICDV' A
#
# COMPACT_ATOMS: atom_id res chain seq x y z
N TYR A 1 3.81 4.85 -9.24
CA TYR A 1 4.21 3.74 -8.35
C TYR A 1 3.03 2.78 -8.20
N HIS A 2 3.26 1.56 -7.71
CA HIS A 2 2.20 0.66 -7.27
C HIS A 2 2.56 0.08 -5.89
N THR A 3 1.55 -0.40 -5.16
CA THR A 3 1.71 -1.06 -3.88
C THR A 3 1.35 -2.55 -3.99
N GLY A 4 1.98 -3.36 -3.15
CA GLY A 4 1.64 -4.76 -2.92
C GLY A 4 2.57 -5.38 -1.90
N GLY A 5 2.02 -6.14 -0.96
CA GLY A 5 2.79 -6.69 0.15
C GLY A 5 3.96 -7.56 -0.33
N ASN A 6 5.04 -7.60 0.45
CA ASN A 6 6.14 -8.52 0.22
C ASN A 6 6.55 -9.21 1.53
N PRO A 7 6.66 -10.55 1.57
CA PRO A 7 6.37 -11.50 0.50
C PRO A 7 4.87 -11.82 0.36
N GLY A 8 4.43 -12.15 -0.86
CA GLY A 8 3.11 -12.75 -1.11
C GLY A 8 2.12 -11.86 -1.85
N ARG A 9 2.40 -10.56 -2.01
CA ARG A 9 1.59 -9.63 -2.82
C ARG A 9 0.15 -9.47 -2.33
N ASN A 10 -0.02 -9.56 -1.02
CA ASN A 10 -1.28 -9.38 -0.31
C ASN A 10 -1.35 -7.97 0.31
N GLU A 11 -2.11 -7.80 1.39
CA GLU A 11 -2.26 -6.55 2.15
C GLU A 11 -0.93 -5.81 2.35
N ILE A 12 -0.97 -4.48 2.36
CA ILE A 12 0.22 -3.63 2.51
C ILE A 12 0.38 -3.09 3.94
N ASP A 13 -0.22 -3.80 4.89
CA ASP A 13 -0.15 -3.50 6.31
C ASP A 13 1.17 -4.00 6.93
N GLU A 14 1.24 -3.99 8.26
CA GLU A 14 2.46 -4.28 9.01
C GLU A 14 2.74 -5.80 9.17
N THR A 15 1.97 -6.69 8.54
CA THR A 15 2.21 -8.14 8.65
C THR A 15 3.29 -8.66 7.70
N GLN A 16 3.83 -7.80 6.84
CA GLN A 16 4.81 -8.13 5.80
C GLN A 16 6.07 -7.25 5.92
N GLU A 17 7.10 -7.51 5.11
CA GLU A 17 8.43 -6.91 5.27
C GLU A 17 8.49 -5.41 4.94
N LEU A 18 7.59 -4.91 4.07
CA LEU A 18 7.61 -3.53 3.60
C LEU A 18 6.74 -2.63 4.46
N TYR A 19 7.33 -1.54 4.96
CA TYR A 19 6.60 -0.50 5.68
C TYR A 19 6.17 0.64 4.76
N TYR A 20 4.96 0.54 4.21
CA TYR A 20 4.44 1.49 3.21
C TYR A 20 4.34 2.95 3.65
N PRO A 21 4.02 3.30 4.92
CA PRO A 21 4.00 4.72 5.33
C PRO A 21 5.35 5.43 5.14
N ALA A 22 6.47 4.75 5.40
CA ALA A 22 7.80 5.32 5.16
C ALA A 22 8.12 5.43 3.66
N ILE A 23 7.72 4.43 2.87
CA ILE A 23 7.90 4.43 1.41
C ILE A 23 7.11 5.59 0.77
N MET A 24 5.86 5.81 1.19
CA MET A 24 5.02 6.90 0.68
C MET A 24 5.59 8.27 1.03
N LYS A 25 6.09 8.46 2.26
CA LYS A 25 6.83 9.68 2.65
C LYS A 25 8.08 9.89 1.79
N ALA A 26 8.80 8.82 1.44
CA ALA A 26 9.95 8.91 0.54
C ALA A 26 9.53 9.29 -0.89
N ILE A 27 8.44 8.72 -1.41
CA ILE A 27 7.88 9.07 -2.72
C ILE A 27 7.49 10.56 -2.76
N ILE A 28 6.81 11.08 -1.75
CA ILE A 28 6.45 12.51 -1.67
C ILE A 28 7.69 13.40 -1.76
N LYS A 29 8.78 13.05 -1.07
CA LYS A 29 10.04 13.81 -1.10
C LYS A 29 10.69 13.88 -2.48
N THR A 30 10.38 12.96 -3.39
CA THR A 30 10.83 13.04 -4.79
C THR A 30 10.12 14.13 -5.59
N GLY A 31 9.02 14.70 -5.06
CA GLY A 31 8.17 15.65 -5.78
C GLY A 31 7.14 14.99 -6.69
N PHE A 32 6.95 13.67 -6.63
CA PHE A 32 5.99 12.93 -7.44
C PHE A 32 4.56 13.47 -7.28
N LYS A 33 3.88 13.74 -8.40
CA LYS A 33 2.50 14.26 -8.47
C LYS A 33 1.52 13.34 -9.19
N GLY A 34 1.98 12.17 -9.61
CA GLY A 34 1.13 11.17 -10.27
C GLY A 34 0.35 10.33 -9.25
N HIS A 35 -0.13 9.19 -9.71
CA HIS A 35 -0.91 8.27 -8.89
C HIS A 35 -0.05 7.10 -8.37
N VAL A 36 -0.48 6.57 -7.22
CA VAL A 36 -0.01 5.29 -6.68
C VAL A 36 -1.17 4.30 -6.78
N ALA A 37 -0.96 3.22 -7.55
CA ALA A 37 -1.97 2.18 -7.73
C ALA A 37 -1.93 1.17 -6.57
N GLN A 38 -3.10 0.71 -6.12
CA GLN A 38 -3.23 -0.42 -5.20
C GLN A 38 -3.27 -1.71 -6.04
N GLU A 39 -2.19 -2.49 -6.03
CA GLU A 39 -2.03 -3.66 -6.90
C GLU A 39 -1.63 -4.91 -6.10
N PHE A 40 -2.55 -5.37 -5.26
CA PHE A 40 -2.39 -6.55 -4.43
C PHE A 40 -3.62 -7.45 -4.46
N VAL A 41 -3.46 -8.69 -3.99
CA VAL A 41 -4.55 -9.67 -3.88
C VAL A 41 -5.00 -9.74 -2.42
N PRO A 42 -6.16 -9.19 -2.06
CA PRO A 42 -6.58 -9.19 -0.66
C PRO A 42 -6.85 -10.60 -0.15
N THR A 43 -6.43 -10.89 1.08
CA THR A 43 -6.70 -12.15 1.79
C THR A 43 -7.93 -12.05 2.68
N TRP A 44 -8.29 -10.85 3.16
CA TRP A 44 -9.46 -10.62 4.03
C TRP A 44 -10.77 -11.06 3.38
N GLU A 45 -11.76 -11.48 4.15
CA GLU A 45 -13.10 -11.80 3.61
C GLU A 45 -13.74 -10.57 2.97
N ASP A 46 -13.68 -9.42 3.65
CA ASP A 46 -14.09 -8.13 3.11
C ASP A 46 -12.96 -7.50 2.27
N LYS A 47 -13.03 -7.74 0.96
CA LYS A 47 -12.06 -7.23 -0.02
C LYS A 47 -12.09 -5.70 -0.14
N ILE A 48 -13.24 -5.07 0.09
CA ILE A 48 -13.38 -3.61 0.00
C ILE A 48 -12.75 -2.96 1.23
N ALA A 49 -12.95 -3.53 2.43
CA ALA A 49 -12.27 -3.05 3.63
C ALA A 49 -10.74 -3.15 3.50
N SER A 50 -10.23 -4.25 2.94
CA SER A 50 -8.79 -4.41 2.69
C SER A 50 -8.26 -3.36 1.69
N LEU A 51 -8.97 -3.09 0.59
CA LEU A 51 -8.60 -2.01 -0.34
C LEU A 51 -8.63 -0.64 0.34
N GLN A 52 -9.66 -0.35 1.13
CA GLN A 52 -9.77 0.92 1.87
C GLN A 52 -8.60 1.11 2.84
N GLN A 53 -8.21 0.06 3.57
CA GLN A 53 -7.04 0.09 4.43
C GLN A 53 -5.76 0.42 3.65
N GLY A 54 -5.55 -0.22 2.49
CA GLY A 54 -4.40 0.05 1.62
C GLY A 54 -4.34 1.50 1.14
N VAL A 55 -5.49 2.09 0.79
CA VAL A 55 -5.58 3.51 0.43
C VAL A 55 -5.23 4.40 1.63
N THR A 56 -5.79 4.14 2.81
CA THR A 56 -5.53 4.92 4.03
C THR A 56 -4.07 4.85 4.48
N ILE A 57 -3.41 3.69 4.38
CA ILE A 57 -1.97 3.55 4.67
C ILE A 57 -1.12 4.48 3.79
N CYS A 58 -1.59 4.75 2.57
CA CYS A 58 -0.90 5.57 1.59
C CYS A 58 -1.23 7.07 1.68
N ASP A 59 -2.18 7.46 2.53
CA ASP A 59 -2.54 8.86 2.78
C ASP A 59 -1.68 9.42 3.92
N VAL A 60 -0.52 10.00 3.57
CA VAL A 60 0.52 10.47 4.51
C VAL A 60 0.90 11.93 4.36
#